data_AF-A0A9D5AZ09-F1
#
_entry.id   AF-A0A9D5AZ09-F1
#
_cell.length_a   1.000
_cell.length_b   1.000
_cell.length_c   1.000
_cell.angle_alpha   90.00
_cell.angle_beta   90.00
_cell.angle_gamma   90.00
#
_symmetry.space_group_name_H-M   'P 1'
#
loop_
_entity.id
_entity.type
_entity.pdbx_description
1 polymer ?
#
loop_
_entity_poly.entity_id
_entity_poly.type
_entity_poly.pdbx_seq_one_letter_code
_entity_poly.pdbx_strand_id
1 'polypeptide(L)'
;QIWKIQCVLMASIKDEDTLIRDMAERMMIKFEKYLSDYSVVLALGAVLDPRIKLTSLEYMYEKVDPLTSTIKTNEIKQKLYTLFEMYRRLHTSSSTTSQTPSSITRGESSSHALTKSLFN
;
A
#
# COMPACT_ATOMS: atom_id res chain seq x y z
N GLN A 1 -8.18 5.45 10.43
CA GLN A 1 -9.22 5.04 11.39
C GLN A 1 -8.73 3.95 12.35
N ILE A 2 -7.94 2.96 11.89
CA ILE A 2 -7.37 1.88 12.72
C ILE A 2 -6.55 2.36 13.92
N TRP A 3 -5.74 3.42 13.77
CA TRP A 3 -5.01 4.03 14.89
C TRP A 3 -5.93 4.47 16.04
N LYS A 4 -7.14 4.98 15.75
CA LYS A 4 -8.10 5.38 16.80
C LYS A 4 -8.57 4.19 17.61
N ILE A 5 -8.82 3.06 16.94
CA ILE A 5 -9.24 1.81 17.59
C ILE A 5 -8.13 1.31 18.51
N GLN A 6 -6.89 1.31 18.03
CA GLN A 6 -5.72 0.95 18.83
C GLN A 6 -5.58 1.86 20.06
N CYS A 7 -5.71 3.18 19.90
CA CYS A 7 -5.65 4.11 21.03
C CYS A 7 -6.72 3.84 22.08
N VAL A 8 -7.97 3.58 21.68
CA VAL A 8 -9.06 3.26 22.61
C VAL A 8 -8.76 1.97 23.36
N LEU A 9 -8.33 0.92 22.67
CA LEU A 9 -7.97 -0.35 23.33
C LEU A 9 -6.81 -0.19 24.32
N MET A 10 -5.76 0.55 23.96
CA MET A 10 -4.64 0.82 24.86
C MET A 10 -5.03 1.63 26.09
N ALA A 11 -6.00 2.56 25.95
CA ALA A 11 -6.53 3.31 27.08
C ALA A 11 -7.35 2.40 27.99
N SER A 12 -8.24 1.58 27.42
CA SER A 12 -9.11 0.67 28.19
C SER A 12 -8.36 -0.47 28.89
N ILE A 13 -7.17 -0.86 28.43
CA ILE A 13 -6.30 -1.79 29.17
C ILE A 13 -5.79 -1.19 30.48
N LYS A 14 -5.71 0.14 30.59
CA LYS A 14 -5.27 0.85 31.79
C LYS A 14 -6.44 1.28 32.68
N ASP A 15 -7.65 0.83 32.37
CA ASP A 15 -8.84 1.16 33.13
C ASP A 15 -8.78 0.54 34.54
N GLU A 16 -9.39 1.24 35.50
CA GLU A 16 -9.47 0.78 36.89
C GLU A 16 -10.46 -0.38 37.03
N ASP A 17 -11.50 -0.41 36.19
CA ASP A 17 -12.48 -1.49 36.15
C ASP A 17 -11.83 -2.75 35.54
N THR A 18 -11.74 -3.79 36.37
CA THR A 18 -11.14 -5.08 36.01
C THR A 18 -11.89 -5.77 34.87
N LEU A 19 -13.21 -5.61 34.78
CA LEU A 19 -14.01 -6.19 33.69
C LEU A 19 -13.73 -5.48 32.38
N ILE A 20 -13.63 -4.14 32.41
CA ILE A 20 -13.30 -3.33 31.22
C ILE A 20 -11.90 -3.70 30.74
N ARG A 21 -10.94 -3.79 31.64
CA ARG A 21 -9.56 -4.19 31.31
C ARG A 21 -9.51 -5.59 30.69
N ASP A 22 -10.12 -6.60 31.32
CA ASP A 22 -10.16 -7.96 30.79
C ASP A 22 -10.83 -8.05 29.42
N MET A 23 -11.86 -7.25 29.17
CA MET A 23 -12.48 -7.14 27.85
C MET A 23 -11.54 -6.48 26.84
N ALA A 24 -10.86 -5.41 27.22
CA ALA A 24 -9.93 -4.68 26.36
C ALA A 24 -8.72 -5.53 25.98
N GLU A 25 -8.15 -6.29 26.92
CA GLU A 25 -7.03 -7.21 26.66
C GLU A 25 -7.41 -8.28 25.64
N ARG A 26 -8.57 -8.94 25.81
CA ARG A 26 -9.07 -9.94 24.86
C ARG A 26 -9.35 -9.35 23.48
N MET A 27 -9.83 -8.11 23.42
CA MET A 27 -10.04 -7.41 22.15
C MET A 27 -8.71 -7.02 21.50
N MET A 28 -7.71 -6.63 22.29
CA MET A 28 -6.37 -6.29 21.79
C MET A 28 -5.69 -7.50 21.16
N ILE A 29 -5.78 -8.68 21.77
CA ILE A 29 -5.24 -9.93 21.19
C ILE A 29 -5.85 -10.20 19.81
N LYS A 30 -7.17 -10.05 19.68
CA LYS A 30 -7.85 -10.21 18.37
C LYS A 30 -7.41 -9.13 17.39
N PHE A 31 -7.34 -7.88 17.85
CA PHE A 31 -6.90 -6.76 17.03
C PHE A 31 -5.50 -6.99 16.47
N GLU A 32 -4.52 -7.37 17.30
CA GLU A 32 -3.16 -7.69 16.87
C GLU A 32 -3.12 -8.86 15.89
N LYS A 33 -3.90 -9.92 16.13
CA LYS A 33 -4.01 -11.06 15.20
C LYS A 33 -4.50 -10.61 13.82
N TYR A 34 -5.61 -9.87 13.77
CA TYR A 34 -6.15 -9.38 12.49
C TYR A 34 -5.21 -8.36 11.84
N LEU A 35 -4.53 -7.53 12.63
CA LEU A 35 -3.60 -6.54 12.11
C LEU A 35 -2.34 -7.21 11.56
N SER A 36 -1.87 -8.30 12.17
CA SER A 36 -0.79 -9.14 11.65
C SER A 36 -1.19 -9.81 10.33
N ASP A 37 -2.32 -10.53 10.32
CA ASP A 37 -2.79 -11.31 9.16
C ASP A 37 -3.13 -10.42 7.94
N TYR A 38 -3.68 -9.23 8.18
CA TYR A 38 -4.11 -8.30 7.13
C TYR A 38 -3.17 -7.08 6.97
N SER A 39 -2.01 -7.08 7.64
CA SER A 39 -1.03 -5.97 7.63
C SER A 39 -0.67 -5.55 6.21
N VAL A 40 -0.45 -6.52 5.33
CA VAL A 40 -0.07 -6.30 3.93
C VAL A 40 -1.20 -5.65 3.12
N VAL A 41 -2.43 -6.16 3.23
CA VAL A 41 -3.59 -5.63 2.50
C VAL A 41 -3.89 -4.21 2.96
N LEU A 42 -3.82 -3.98 4.27
CA LEU A 42 -3.98 -2.65 4.84
C LEU A 42 -2.90 -1.68 4.37
N ALA A 43 -1.64 -2.12 4.33
CA ALA A 43 -0.54 -1.30 3.87
C ALA A 43 -0.65 -0.98 2.37
N LEU A 44 -1.06 -1.95 1.55
CA LEU A 44 -1.35 -1.73 0.13
C LEU A 44 -2.50 -0.73 -0.04
N GLY A 45 -3.59 -0.88 0.71
CA GLY A 45 -4.72 0.06 0.68
C GLY A 45 -4.31 1.48 1.11
N ALA A 46 -3.42 1.59 2.10
CA ALA A 46 -2.86 2.86 2.53
C ALA A 46 -1.99 3.49 1.42
N VAL A 47 -1.13 2.73 0.76
CA VAL A 47 -0.27 3.26 -0.33
C VAL A 47 -1.06 3.63 -1.58
N LEU A 48 -2.14 2.90 -1.86
CA LEU A 48 -3.04 3.22 -2.98
C LEU A 48 -3.93 4.44 -2.68
N ASP A 49 -4.05 4.87 -1.42
CA ASP A 49 -4.66 6.16 -1.10
C ASP A 49 -3.72 7.28 -1.56
N PRO A 50 -4.13 8.14 -2.52
CA PRO A 50 -3.27 9.19 -3.06
C PRO A 50 -2.72 10.16 -2.01
N ARG A 51 -3.34 10.21 -0.83
CA ARG A 51 -2.96 11.09 0.28
C ARG A 51 -1.77 10.54 1.07
N ILE A 52 -1.40 9.28 0.90
CA ILE A 52 -0.33 8.62 1.67
C ILE A 52 0.79 8.21 0.72
N LYS A 53 1.99 8.73 0.96
CA LYS A 53 3.18 8.36 0.20
C LYS A 53 3.81 7.08 0.76
N LEU A 54 4.45 6.30 -0.10
CA LEU A 54 5.27 5.14 0.29
C LEU A 54 6.33 5.49 1.36
N THR A 55 6.88 6.70 1.30
CA THR A 55 7.85 7.19 2.30
C THR A 55 7.22 7.36 3.69
N SER A 56 5.92 7.71 3.76
CA SER A 56 5.19 7.78 5.03
C SER A 56 4.93 6.38 5.61
N LEU A 57 4.80 5.37 4.75
CA LEU A 57 4.66 3.98 5.17
C LEU A 57 5.98 3.43 5.75
N GLU A 58 7.11 3.69 5.09
CA GLU A 58 8.45 3.37 5.59
C GLU A 58 8.68 3.94 6.99
N TYR A 59 8.40 5.24 7.15
CA TYR A 59 8.52 5.93 8.43
C TYR A 59 7.62 5.32 9.53
N MET A 60 6.39 4.93 9.19
CA MET A 60 5.49 4.27 10.16
C MET A 60 6.02 2.91 10.60
N TYR A 61 6.49 2.08 9.65
CA TYR A 61 7.04 0.77 9.99
C TYR A 61 8.34 0.89 10.78
N GLU A 62 9.20 1.86 10.48
CA GLU A 62 10.41 2.14 11.25
C GLU A 62 10.09 2.57 12.68
N LYS A 63 9.02 3.34 12.89
CA LYS A 63 8.57 3.71 14.24
C LYS A 63 7.98 2.56 15.04
N VAL A 64 7.32 1.61 14.39
CA VAL A 64 6.63 0.49 15.05
C VAL A 64 7.58 -0.67 15.30
N ASP A 65 8.41 -1.03 14.32
CA ASP A 65 9.35 -2.14 14.43
C ASP A 65 10.58 -1.89 13.52
N PRO A 66 11.60 -1.18 14.03
CA PRO A 66 12.77 -0.82 13.24
C PRO A 66 13.48 -2.04 12.62
N LEU A 67 13.48 -3.17 13.33
CA LEU A 67 14.22 -4.38 12.96
C LEU A 67 13.60 -5.08 11.75
N THR A 68 12.27 -5.13 11.67
CA THR A 68 11.57 -5.80 10.56
C THR A 68 10.98 -4.83 9.52
N SER A 69 11.09 -3.52 9.76
CA SER A 69 10.50 -2.46 8.93
C SER A 69 10.90 -2.56 7.46
N THR A 70 12.18 -2.77 7.17
CA THR A 70 12.73 -2.83 5.81
C THR A 70 12.24 -4.05 5.05
N ILE A 71 12.19 -5.21 5.72
CA ILE A 71 11.68 -6.46 5.14
C ILE A 71 10.20 -6.32 4.79
N LYS A 72 9.38 -5.85 5.74
CA LYS A 72 7.93 -5.67 5.54
C LYS A 72 7.63 -4.63 4.45
N THR A 73 8.35 -3.51 4.44
CA THR A 73 8.16 -2.48 3.40
C THR A 73 8.55 -3.01 2.02
N ASN A 74 9.63 -3.76 1.91
CA ASN A 74 10.03 -4.36 0.64
C ASN A 74 9.00 -5.37 0.14
N GLU A 75 8.43 -6.20 1.03
CA GLU A 75 7.33 -7.10 0.69
C GLU A 75 6.11 -6.36 0.14
N ILE A 76 5.74 -5.24 0.77
CA ILE A 76 4.61 -4.41 0.32
C ILE A 76 4.91 -3.78 -1.04
N LYS A 77 6.12 -3.27 -1.26
CA LYS A 77 6.56 -2.75 -2.57
C LYS A 77 6.49 -3.83 -3.64
N GLN A 78 7.04 -5.01 -3.38
CA GLN A 78 7.02 -6.16 -4.30
C GLN A 78 5.59 -6.53 -4.72
N LYS A 79 4.68 -6.64 -3.75
CA LYS A 79 3.26 -6.94 -4.03
C LYS A 79 2.57 -5.82 -4.79
N LEU A 80 2.88 -4.56 -4.48
CA LEU A 80 2.34 -3.40 -5.20
C LEU A 80 2.78 -3.38 -6.67
N TYR A 81 4.07 -3.61 -6.94
CA TYR A 81 4.58 -3.69 -8.30
C TYR A 81 3.98 -4.88 -9.06
N THR A 82 3.83 -6.03 -8.39
CA THR A 82 3.17 -7.20 -8.98
C THR A 82 1.71 -6.89 -9.35
N LEU A 83 0.97 -6.24 -8.46
CA LEU A 83 -0.42 -5.81 -8.71
C LEU A 83 -0.49 -4.83 -9.88
N PHE A 84 0.41 -3.85 -9.92
CA PHE A 84 0.50 -2.89 -11.01
C PHE A 84 0.81 -3.57 -12.35
N GLU A 85 1.74 -4.53 -12.36
CA GLU A 85 2.09 -5.28 -13.56
C GLU A 85 0.90 -6.09 -14.09
N MET A 86 0.17 -6.76 -13.20
CA MET A 86 -1.04 -7.49 -13.55
C MET A 86 -2.12 -6.57 -14.14
N TYR A 87 -2.34 -5.41 -13.51
CA TYR A 87 -3.27 -4.40 -14.01
C TYR A 87 -2.84 -3.90 -15.39
N ARG A 88 -1.57 -3.49 -15.53
CA ARG A 88 -1.00 -3.03 -16.80
C ARG A 88 -1.24 -4.08 -17.89
N ARG A 89 -0.84 -5.33 -17.64
CA ARG A 89 -1.00 -6.44 -18.59
C ARG A 89 -2.44 -6.62 -19.02
N LEU A 90 -3.40 -6.58 -18.10
CA LEU A 90 -4.83 -6.70 -18.43
C LEU A 90 -5.26 -5.61 -19.42
N HIS A 91 -4.85 -4.36 -19.19
CA HIS A 91 -5.26 -3.21 -19.99
C HIS A 91 -4.45 -2.99 -21.28
N THR A 92 -3.21 -3.50 -21.38
CA THR A 92 -2.47 -3.55 -22.67
C THR A 92 -2.87 -4.75 -23.53
N SER A 93 -3.40 -5.84 -22.94
CA SER A 93 -3.90 -6.99 -23.71
C SER A 93 -5.23 -6.70 -24.40
N SER A 94 -6.01 -5.73 -23.90
CA SER A 94 -7.30 -5.34 -24.47
C SER A 94 -7.21 -4.39 -25.67
N SER A 95 -6.02 -3.83 -25.93
CA SER A 95 -5.80 -2.86 -27.02
C SER A 95 -5.37 -3.48 -28.36
N THR A 96 -5.45 -4.80 -28.52
CA THR A 96 -5.06 -5.50 -29.77
C THR A 96 -6.24 -5.99 -30.59
N THR A 97 -7.35 -5.24 -30.66
CA THR A 97 -8.35 -5.42 -31.73
C THR A 97 -8.93 -4.07 -32.15
N SER A 98 -8.22 -3.38 -33.03
CA SER A 98 -8.79 -2.55 -34.09
C SER A 98 -7.68 -2.31 -35.12
N GLN A 99 -7.49 -3.29 -36.01
CA GLN A 99 -6.77 -3.06 -37.25
C GLN A 99 -7.67 -2.24 -38.18
N THR A 100 -7.24 -1.04 -38.53
CA THR A 100 -7.60 -0.40 -39.79
C THR A 100 -6.31 -0.13 -40.55
N PRO A 101 -6.03 -0.84 -41.66
CA PRO A 101 -4.87 -0.55 -42.48
C PRO A 101 -5.19 0.68 -43.33
N SER A 102 -4.46 1.77 -43.13
CA SER A 102 -4.35 2.82 -44.14
C SER A 102 -2.88 3.21 -44.31
N SER A 103 -2.52 3.30 -45.57
CA SER A 103 -1.19 3.28 -46.16
C SER A 103 -0.48 4.65 -46.03
N ILE A 104 0.86 4.60 -45.88
CA ILE A 104 1.86 5.56 -46.43
C ILE A 104 1.79 6.99 -45.80
N THR A 105 2.80 7.57 -45.11
CA THR A 105 4.16 7.92 -45.59
C THR A 105 5.03 8.45 -44.42
N ARG A 106 6.29 7.98 -44.34
CA ARG A 106 7.56 8.70 -44.07
C ARG A 106 7.60 9.94 -43.15
N GLY A 107 8.39 9.86 -42.05
CA GLY A 107 8.95 11.02 -41.33
C GLY A 107 9.66 10.62 -40.02
N GLU A 108 10.97 10.85 -39.95
CA GLU A 108 11.88 10.46 -38.86
C GLU A 108 11.78 11.35 -37.60
N SER A 109 12.15 10.77 -36.44
CA SER A 109 13.05 11.33 -35.41
C SER A 109 12.53 11.64 -33.99
N SER A 110 13.28 11.07 -33.03
CA SER A 110 13.63 11.56 -31.69
C SER A 110 12.75 11.21 -30.47
N SER A 111 13.02 10.03 -29.90
CA SER A 111 12.45 9.50 -28.65
C SER A 111 13.30 9.81 -27.40
N HIS A 112 13.77 11.05 -27.21
CA HIS A 112 14.65 11.38 -26.07
C HIS A 112 14.25 12.58 -25.19
N ALA A 113 13.07 13.18 -25.39
CA ALA A 113 12.69 14.42 -24.69
C ALA A 113 11.63 14.26 -23.57
N LEU A 114 10.88 13.17 -23.50
CA LEU A 114 9.67 13.12 -22.64
C LEU A 114 9.90 12.69 -21.18
N THR A 115 11.08 12.20 -20.80
CA THR A 115 11.32 11.71 -19.41
C THR A 115 11.78 12.78 -18.42
N LYS A 116 12.11 14.00 -18.87
CA LYS A 116 12.60 15.07 -17.99
C LYS A 116 11.54 16.07 -17.50
N SER A 117 10.33 16.06 -18.04
CA SER A 117 9.33 17.10 -17.72
C SER A 117 8.42 16.79 -16.53
N LEU A 118 8.47 15.59 -15.95
CA LEU A 118 7.53 15.19 -14.89
C LEU A 118 8.06 15.37 -13.46
N PHE A 119 9.31 15.82 -13.28
CA PHE A 119 9.91 15.99 -11.94
C PHE A 119 10.79 17.24 -11.83
N ASN A 120 10.24 18.40 -12.18
CA ASN A 120 10.70 19.66 -11.61
C ASN A 120 9.52 20.48 -11.12
#